data_AF-A0A0P9B145-F1
#
_entry.id   AF-A0A0P9B145-F1
#
_cell.length_a   1.000
_cell.length_b   1.000
_cell.length_c   1.000
_cell.angle_alpha   90.00
_cell.angle_beta   90.00
_cell.angle_gamma   90.00
#
_symmetry.space_group_name_H-M   'P 1'
#
loop_
_entity.id
_entity.type
_entity.pdbx_description
1 polymer ?
#
loop_
_entity_poly.entity_id
_entity_poly.type
_entity_poly.pdbx_seq_one_letter_code
_entity_poly.pdbx_strand_id
1 'polypeptide(L)'
;VNVNWSLSPSLMSGQVDAVIGAYRNFELNQMKIEGVEGRCFYVEEHGLPSYDELIYIANKDTMDVEMIARFLAATEKATQFMVNHPDESWELFSATSVELQDELNKLAWADTLPRFALRPTAMDQGRYRTFEEFLHSAGLIPSINDVATIAIDVTAK
;
A
#
# COMPACT_ATOMS: atom_id res chain seq x y z
N VAL A 1 -11.64 11.41 -17.90
CA VAL A 1 -12.80 11.32 -16.98
C VAL A 1 -12.23 11.14 -15.58
N ASN A 2 -12.68 11.91 -14.59
CA ASN A 2 -12.31 11.65 -13.19
C ASN A 2 -13.44 10.83 -12.56
N VAL A 3 -13.10 9.66 -12.03
CA VAL A 3 -14.04 8.70 -11.44
C VAL A 3 -13.92 8.59 -9.92
N ASN A 4 -12.99 9.35 -9.30
CA ASN A 4 -12.69 9.35 -7.87
C ASN A 4 -12.64 7.93 -7.28
N TRP A 5 -13.54 7.60 -6.36
CA TRP A 5 -13.62 6.32 -5.65
C TRP A 5 -14.35 5.21 -6.44
N SER A 6 -14.94 5.52 -7.59
CA SER A 6 -15.75 4.59 -8.37
C SER A 6 -14.95 3.89 -9.47
N LEU A 7 -13.79 3.32 -9.11
CA LEU A 7 -12.88 2.68 -10.06
C LEU A 7 -13.52 1.47 -10.77
N SER A 8 -13.90 0.41 -10.03
CA SER A 8 -14.55 -0.77 -10.62
C SER A 8 -15.88 -0.44 -11.28
N PRO A 9 -16.81 0.33 -10.67
CA PRO A 9 -18.08 0.66 -11.31
C PRO A 9 -17.92 1.39 -12.66
N SER A 10 -16.90 2.25 -12.79
CA SER A 10 -16.65 2.96 -14.04
C SER A 10 -16.13 2.04 -15.15
N LEU A 11 -15.34 1.02 -14.80
CA LEU A 11 -14.93 -0.04 -15.73
C LEU A 11 -16.13 -0.92 -16.12
N MET A 12 -16.86 -1.43 -15.13
CA MET A 12 -17.95 -2.38 -15.35
C MET A 12 -19.12 -1.77 -16.15
N SER A 13 -19.36 -0.47 -15.99
CA SER A 13 -20.38 0.26 -16.76
C SER A 13 -19.93 0.64 -18.18
N GLY A 14 -18.64 0.46 -18.52
CA GLY A 14 -18.07 0.91 -19.78
C GLY A 14 -17.95 2.43 -19.91
N GLN A 15 -18.02 3.18 -18.80
CA GLN A 15 -17.79 4.63 -18.81
C GLN A 15 -16.33 4.96 -19.16
N VAL A 16 -15.41 4.07 -18.81
CA VAL A 16 -13.98 4.13 -19.16
C VAL A 16 -13.47 2.74 -19.54
N ASP A 17 -12.49 2.68 -20.43
CA ASP A 17 -11.87 1.40 -20.84
C ASP A 17 -10.78 0.91 -19.88
N ALA A 18 -10.22 1.81 -19.07
CA ALA A 18 -9.15 1.52 -18.11
C ALA A 18 -9.15 2.53 -16.95
N VAL A 19 -8.62 2.13 -15.79
CA VAL A 19 -8.38 2.99 -14.62
C VAL A 19 -6.96 2.80 -14.10
N ILE A 20 -6.44 3.82 -13.43
CA ILE A 20 -5.19 3.80 -12.67
C ILE A 20 -5.51 4.11 -11.21
N GLY A 21 -4.84 3.43 -10.28
CA GLY A 21 -5.10 3.53 -8.83
C GLY A 21 -5.95 2.38 -8.27
N ALA A 22 -6.38 1.44 -9.11
CA ALA A 22 -6.99 0.20 -8.65
C ALA A 22 -5.95 -0.69 -7.96
N TYR A 23 -6.33 -1.25 -6.82
CA TYR A 23 -5.56 -2.17 -6.03
C TYR A 23 -5.80 -3.62 -6.50
N ARG A 24 -4.69 -4.36 -6.66
CA ARG A 24 -4.73 -5.76 -7.10
C ARG A 24 -5.52 -6.69 -6.15
N ASN A 25 -5.67 -6.30 -4.88
CA ASN A 25 -6.39 -7.01 -3.83
C ASN A 25 -7.87 -6.60 -3.69
N PHE A 26 -8.33 -5.50 -4.30
CA PHE A 26 -9.73 -5.04 -4.16
C PHE A 26 -10.50 -5.11 -5.48
N GLU A 27 -10.14 -4.31 -6.46
CA GLU A 27 -10.96 -4.08 -7.66
C GLU A 27 -11.13 -5.36 -8.48
N LEU A 28 -10.11 -6.21 -8.60
CA LEU A 28 -10.22 -7.50 -9.30
C LEU A 28 -11.15 -8.48 -8.56
N ASN A 29 -11.11 -8.49 -7.23
CA ASN A 29 -12.01 -9.31 -6.42
C ASN A 29 -13.45 -8.81 -6.56
N GLN A 30 -13.67 -7.49 -6.54
CA GLN A 30 -14.98 -6.90 -6.75
C GLN A 30 -15.55 -7.24 -8.14
N MET A 31 -14.76 -7.04 -9.20
CA MET A 31 -15.20 -7.37 -10.56
C MET A 31 -15.56 -8.85 -10.70
N LYS A 32 -14.76 -9.75 -10.10
CA LYS A 32 -15.04 -11.18 -10.09
C LYS A 32 -16.36 -11.53 -9.38
N ILE A 33 -16.64 -10.90 -8.23
CA ILE A 33 -17.91 -11.08 -7.50
C ILE A 33 -19.11 -10.63 -8.36
N GLU A 34 -18.95 -9.52 -9.07
CA GLU A 34 -19.97 -8.97 -9.98
C GLU A 34 -20.05 -9.70 -11.34
N GLY A 35 -19.25 -10.75 -11.54
CA GLY A 35 -19.26 -11.56 -12.76
C GLY A 35 -18.65 -10.86 -13.99
N VAL A 36 -17.84 -9.83 -13.79
CA VAL A 36 -17.13 -9.10 -14.84
C VAL A 36 -15.66 -9.49 -14.84
N GLU A 37 -15.12 -9.90 -15.99
CA GLU A 37 -13.69 -10.19 -16.11
C GLU A 37 -12.87 -8.91 -16.05
N GLY A 38 -11.87 -8.88 -15.16
CA GLY A 38 -10.90 -7.80 -15.04
C GLY A 38 -9.50 -8.26 -15.41
N ARG A 39 -8.70 -7.35 -15.98
CA ARG A 39 -7.27 -7.55 -16.23
C ARG A 39 -6.48 -6.42 -15.59
N CYS A 40 -5.55 -6.77 -14.71
CA CYS A 40 -4.60 -5.81 -14.16
C CYS A 40 -3.29 -5.86 -14.94
N PHE A 41 -2.73 -4.68 -15.22
CA PHE A 41 -1.35 -4.53 -15.69
C PHE A 41 -0.50 -4.14 -14.49
N TYR A 42 0.42 -5.02 -14.11
CA TYR A 42 1.29 -4.78 -12.98
C TYR A 42 2.36 -3.77 -13.40
N VAL A 43 2.31 -2.58 -12.81
CA VAL A 43 3.16 -1.44 -13.18
C VAL A 43 4.65 -1.77 -13.07
N GLU A 44 5.01 -2.64 -12.12
CA GLU A 44 6.38 -3.12 -11.93
C GLU A 44 6.89 -3.97 -13.11
N GLU A 45 6.00 -4.64 -13.82
CA GLU A 45 6.32 -5.41 -15.03
C GLU A 45 6.43 -4.52 -16.28
N HIS A 46 6.09 -3.24 -16.14
CA HIS A 46 6.06 -2.26 -17.21
C HIS A 46 7.01 -1.08 -16.98
N GLY A 47 8.05 -1.28 -16.19
CA GLY A 47 9.17 -0.34 -16.03
C GLY A 47 9.03 0.64 -14.86
N LEU A 48 7.98 0.53 -14.05
CA LEU A 48 7.92 1.26 -12.79
C LEU A 48 8.81 0.56 -11.75
N PRO A 49 9.83 1.22 -11.18
CA PRO A 49 10.65 0.60 -10.14
C PRO A 49 9.79 0.26 -8.92
N SER A 50 10.18 -0.75 -8.14
CA SER A 50 9.48 -1.06 -6.89
C SER A 50 9.51 0.13 -5.92
N TYR A 51 8.37 0.37 -5.26
CA TYR A 51 8.19 1.43 -4.27
C TYR A 51 7.29 0.93 -3.14
N ASP A 52 7.24 1.69 -2.04
CA ASP A 52 6.32 1.45 -0.95
C ASP A 52 4.97 2.09 -1.26
N GLU A 53 3.97 1.28 -1.56
CA GLU A 53 2.63 1.72 -1.96
C GLU A 53 1.93 2.56 -0.88
N LEU A 54 2.03 2.12 0.38
CA LEU A 54 1.50 2.81 1.55
C LEU A 54 2.58 2.94 2.62
N ILE A 55 2.73 4.16 3.13
CA ILE A 55 3.72 4.51 4.17
C ILE A 55 3.07 5.31 5.28
N TYR A 56 3.62 5.22 6.50
CA TYR A 56 3.32 6.16 7.57
C TYR A 56 4.14 7.42 7.38
N ILE A 57 3.49 8.58 7.54
CA ILE A 57 4.14 9.89 7.44
C ILE A 57 4.00 10.64 8.77
N ALA A 58 5.06 11.35 9.15
CA ALA A 58 5.08 12.24 10.30
C ALA A 58 5.66 13.59 9.90
N ASN A 59 5.17 14.67 10.51
CA ASN A 59 5.72 16.00 10.28
C ASN A 59 7.10 16.10 10.95
N LYS A 60 8.15 16.29 10.15
CA LYS A 60 9.55 16.34 10.63
C LYS A 60 9.82 17.44 11.66
N ASP A 61 9.07 18.53 11.65
CA ASP A 61 9.30 19.69 12.53
C ASP A 61 8.67 19.49 13.91
N THR A 62 7.71 18.58 14.03
CA THR A 62 6.96 18.33 15.27
C THR A 62 6.99 16.88 15.74
N MET A 63 7.70 16.00 15.03
CA MET A 63 7.72 14.58 15.35
C MET A 63 8.47 14.29 16.65
N ASP A 64 8.02 13.26 17.36
CA ASP A 64 8.69 12.67 18.51
C ASP A 64 9.31 11.33 18.08
N VAL A 65 10.64 11.29 18.00
CA VAL A 65 11.40 10.13 17.52
C VAL A 65 11.17 8.90 18.41
N GLU A 66 11.12 9.07 19.73
CA GLU A 66 10.92 7.97 20.67
C GLU A 66 9.50 7.42 20.57
N MET A 67 8.51 8.30 20.41
CA MET A 67 7.12 7.90 20.21
C MET A 67 6.95 7.12 18.91
N ILE A 68 7.52 7.59 17.80
CA ILE A 68 7.43 6.93 16.50
C ILE A 68 8.13 5.58 16.55
N ALA A 69 9.33 5.48 17.13
CA ALA A 69 10.03 4.21 17.28
C ALA A 69 9.19 3.18 18.07
N ARG A 70 8.51 3.60 19.13
CA ARG A 70 7.59 2.74 19.90
C ARG A 70 6.34 2.35 19.10
N PHE A 71 5.78 3.27 18.31
CA PHE A 71 4.66 2.98 17.42
C PHE A 71 5.03 1.92 16.38
N LEU A 72 6.15 2.09 15.68
CA LEU A 72 6.63 1.14 14.68
C LEU A 72 6.94 -0.23 15.29
N ALA A 73 7.49 -0.28 16.51
CA ALA A 73 7.71 -1.53 17.24
C ALA A 73 6.38 -2.25 17.58
N ALA A 74 5.29 -1.51 17.84
CA ALA A 74 3.96 -2.10 18.02
C ALA A 74 3.40 -2.62 16.69
N THR A 75 3.57 -1.87 15.59
CA THR A 75 3.18 -2.29 14.24
C THR A 75 3.93 -3.55 13.78
N GLU A 76 5.22 -3.67 14.13
CA GLU A 76 6.01 -4.87 13.85
C GLU A 76 5.44 -6.10 14.57
N LYS A 77 5.08 -5.96 15.85
CA LYS A 77 4.40 -7.04 16.60
C LYS A 77 3.05 -7.41 15.99
N ALA A 78 2.26 -6.42 15.57
CA ALA A 78 1.00 -6.66 14.89
C ALA A 78 1.20 -7.43 13.58
N THR A 79 2.21 -7.05 12.78
CA THR A 79 2.53 -7.73 11.51
C THR A 79 2.97 -9.18 11.75
N GLN A 80 3.84 -9.41 12.74
CA GLN A 80 4.25 -10.76 13.13
C GLN A 80 3.06 -11.61 13.56
N PHE A 81 2.14 -11.04 14.36
CA PHE A 81 0.91 -11.71 14.76
C PHE A 81 0.03 -12.06 13.55
N MET A 82 -0.20 -11.11 12.65
CA MET A 82 -1.01 -11.32 11.44
C MET A 82 -0.50 -12.47 10.57
N VAL A 83 0.81 -12.56 10.39
CA VAL A 83 1.41 -13.62 9.57
C VAL A 83 1.36 -14.98 10.28
N ASN A 84 1.55 -15.01 11.60
CA ASN A 84 1.55 -16.26 12.36
C ASN A 84 0.13 -16.78 12.69
N HIS A 85 -0.86 -15.89 12.73
CA HIS A 85 -2.25 -16.17 13.11
C HIS A 85 -3.23 -15.53 12.11
N PRO A 86 -3.22 -15.94 10.83
CA PRO A 86 -3.96 -15.27 9.76
C PRO A 86 -5.48 -15.27 9.97
N ASP A 87 -6.04 -16.41 10.43
CA ASP A 87 -7.48 -16.56 10.64
C ASP A 87 -7.95 -15.72 11.85
N GLU A 88 -7.23 -15.81 12.98
CA GLU A 88 -7.52 -15.01 14.18
C GLU A 88 -7.38 -13.51 13.89
N SER A 89 -6.42 -13.12 13.05
CA SER A 89 -6.23 -11.74 12.66
C SER A 89 -7.34 -11.21 11.76
N TRP A 90 -7.87 -12.04 10.87
CA TRP A 90 -9.07 -11.71 10.10
C TRP A 90 -10.28 -11.52 11.02
N GLU A 91 -10.49 -12.42 11.99
CA GLU A 91 -11.58 -12.30 12.95
C GLU A 91 -11.47 -11.01 13.76
N LEU A 92 -10.27 -10.67 14.25
CA LEU A 92 -10.03 -9.44 14.99
C LEU A 92 -10.27 -8.19 14.13
N PHE A 93 -9.76 -8.17 12.90
CA PHE A 93 -9.91 -7.05 11.97
C PHE A 93 -11.38 -6.84 11.58
N SER A 94 -12.05 -7.89 11.10
CA SER A 94 -13.44 -7.82 10.64
C SER A 94 -14.45 -7.57 11.77
N ALA A 95 -14.08 -7.81 13.03
CA ALA A 95 -14.90 -7.44 14.19
C ALA A 95 -14.93 -5.93 14.47
N THR A 96 -14.03 -5.13 13.88
CA THR A 96 -13.96 -3.67 14.14
C THR A 96 -15.10 -2.87 13.49
N SER A 97 -15.70 -3.40 12.42
CA SER A 97 -16.87 -2.81 11.76
C SER A 97 -17.67 -3.89 11.03
N VAL A 98 -19.00 -3.81 11.11
CA VAL A 98 -19.90 -4.73 10.38
C VAL A 98 -19.72 -4.65 8.86
N GLU A 99 -19.24 -3.51 8.35
CA GLU A 99 -18.99 -3.29 6.92
C GLU A 99 -17.81 -4.12 6.39
N LEU A 100 -16.92 -4.59 7.28
CA LEU A 100 -15.79 -5.45 6.90
C LEU A 100 -16.18 -6.93 6.79
N GLN A 101 -17.40 -7.29 7.19
CA GLN A 101 -17.87 -8.67 7.29
C GLN A 101 -18.55 -9.14 5.99
N ASP A 102 -17.91 -8.86 4.86
CA ASP A 102 -18.40 -9.28 3.54
C ASP A 102 -17.37 -10.14 2.79
N GLU A 103 -17.81 -10.71 1.67
CA GLU A 103 -16.98 -11.57 0.83
C GLU A 103 -15.79 -10.81 0.21
N LEU A 104 -16.02 -9.56 -0.19
CA LEU A 104 -14.99 -8.72 -0.83
C LEU A 104 -13.83 -8.46 0.12
N ASN A 105 -14.09 -8.00 1.34
CA ASN A 105 -13.08 -7.72 2.35
C ASN A 105 -12.36 -8.99 2.79
N LYS A 106 -13.05 -10.14 2.85
CA LYS A 106 -12.43 -11.43 3.17
C LYS A 106 -11.40 -11.85 2.11
N LEU A 107 -11.75 -11.72 0.83
CA LEU A 107 -10.83 -12.00 -0.28
C LEU A 107 -9.69 -10.99 -0.30
N ALA A 108 -10.01 -9.70 -0.16
CA ALA A 108 -9.01 -8.64 -0.15
C ALA A 108 -8.02 -8.80 1.00
N TRP A 109 -8.47 -9.18 2.19
CA TRP A 109 -7.60 -9.45 3.33
C TRP A 109 -6.58 -10.55 3.03
N ALA A 110 -7.03 -11.68 2.48
CA ALA A 110 -6.16 -12.79 2.12
C ALA A 110 -5.08 -12.37 1.11
N ASP A 111 -5.44 -11.55 0.12
CA ASP A 111 -4.51 -11.01 -0.88
C ASP A 111 -3.58 -9.92 -0.32
N THR A 112 -4.01 -9.22 0.72
CA THR A 112 -3.25 -8.14 1.38
C THR A 112 -2.21 -8.68 2.34
N LEU A 113 -2.52 -9.75 3.06
CA LEU A 113 -1.65 -10.31 4.10
C LEU A 113 -0.19 -10.52 3.66
N PRO A 114 0.11 -11.16 2.51
CA PRO A 114 1.49 -11.34 2.05
C PRO A 114 2.16 -10.04 1.53
N ARG A 115 1.42 -8.93 1.45
CA ARG A 115 1.89 -7.64 0.95
C ARG A 115 2.22 -6.64 2.06
N PHE A 116 1.87 -6.92 3.32
CA PHE A 116 2.36 -6.12 4.44
C PHE A 116 3.88 -6.18 4.54
N ALA A 117 4.49 -5.05 4.93
CA ALA A 117 5.92 -5.01 5.21
C ALA A 117 6.24 -5.87 6.45
N LEU A 118 6.89 -7.02 6.25
CA LEU A 118 7.28 -7.94 7.35
C LEU A 118 8.27 -7.33 8.36
N ARG A 119 8.90 -6.21 8.00
CA ARG A 119 9.81 -5.42 8.84
C ARG A 119 9.42 -3.94 8.71
N PRO A 120 8.33 -3.48 9.35
CA PRO A 120 7.80 -2.13 9.14
C PRO A 120 8.70 -1.02 9.73
N THR A 121 9.68 -1.40 10.54
CA THR A 121 10.76 -0.52 11.04
C THR A 121 11.92 -0.36 10.06
N ALA A 122 12.07 -1.28 9.10
CA ALA A 122 13.22 -1.28 8.20
C ALA A 122 13.04 -0.24 7.08
N MET A 123 14.07 0.58 6.89
CA MET A 123 14.13 1.56 5.81
C MET A 123 15.08 1.09 4.70
N ASP A 124 14.59 1.06 3.46
CA ASP A 124 15.40 0.74 2.28
C ASP A 124 15.79 2.03 1.54
N GLN A 125 16.93 2.62 1.92
CA GLN A 125 17.41 3.86 1.28
C GLN A 125 17.63 3.70 -0.24
N GLY A 126 18.00 2.51 -0.70
CA GLY A 126 18.23 2.22 -2.11
C GLY A 126 16.94 2.31 -2.92
N ARG A 127 15.82 1.84 -2.36
CA ARG A 127 14.49 1.96 -2.97
C ARG A 127 14.08 3.43 -3.16
N TYR A 128 14.24 4.25 -2.13
CA TYR A 128 13.91 5.68 -2.20
C TYR A 128 14.75 6.40 -3.26
N ARG A 129 16.07 6.16 -3.28
CA ARG A 129 16.97 6.70 -4.29
C ARG A 129 16.58 6.28 -5.71
N THR A 130 16.36 4.99 -5.93
CA THR A 130 16.01 4.43 -7.24
C THR A 130 14.71 5.04 -7.77
N PHE A 131 13.71 5.18 -6.90
CA PHE A 131 12.43 5.75 -7.30
C PHE A 131 12.53 7.25 -7.59
N GLU A 132 13.29 8.01 -6.79
CA GLU A 132 13.53 9.43 -7.04
C GLU A 132 14.29 9.66 -8.36
N GLU A 133 15.32 8.84 -8.65
CA GLU A 133 16.05 8.86 -9.92
C GLU A 133 15.12 8.58 -11.11
N PHE A 134 14.21 7.62 -10.97
CA PHE A 134 13.18 7.35 -11.97
C PHE A 134 12.28 8.57 -12.19
N LEU A 135 11.73 9.16 -11.12
CA LEU A 135 10.87 10.35 -11.21
C LEU A 135 11.60 11.52 -11.87
N HIS A 136 12.88 11.74 -11.54
CA HIS A 136 13.69 12.78 -12.15
C HIS A 136 13.95 12.51 -13.64
N SER A 137 14.30 11.26 -13.99
CA SER A 137 14.52 10.88 -15.39
C SER A 137 13.27 11.02 -16.26
N ALA A 138 12.08 10.84 -15.66
CA ALA A 138 10.79 11.06 -16.29
C ALA A 138 10.36 12.54 -16.32
N GLY A 139 11.14 13.45 -15.74
CA GLY A 139 10.84 14.89 -15.69
C GLY A 139 9.72 15.27 -14.71
N LEU A 140 9.40 14.40 -13.74
CA LEU A 140 8.31 14.61 -12.77
C LEU A 140 8.75 15.44 -11.56
N ILE A 141 10.06 15.49 -11.29
CA ILE A 141 10.66 16.31 -10.22
C ILE A 141 11.87 17.08 -10.77
N PRO A 142 12.16 18.28 -10.23
CA PRO A 142 13.18 19.18 -10.79
C PRO A 142 14.62 18.82 -10.40
N SER A 143 14.82 17.97 -9.40
CA SER A 143 16.13 17.58 -8.88
C SER A 143 16.03 16.29 -8.08
N ILE A 144 17.18 15.63 -7.86
CA ILE A 144 17.35 14.49 -6.96
C ILE A 144 17.83 15.02 -5.60
N ASN A 145 17.25 14.56 -4.50
CA ASN A 145 17.59 14.96 -3.15
C ASN A 145 18.46 13.92 -2.45
N ASP A 146 19.06 14.30 -1.31
CA ASP A 146 19.58 13.29 -0.39
C ASP A 146 18.39 12.51 0.21
N VAL A 147 18.49 11.19 0.30
CA VAL A 147 17.48 10.33 0.93
C VAL A 147 17.15 10.80 2.35
N ALA A 148 18.13 11.31 3.10
CA ALA A 148 17.92 11.86 4.45
C ALA A 148 16.99 13.09 4.48
N THR A 149 16.76 13.73 3.33
CA THR A 149 15.78 14.82 3.18
C THR A 149 14.36 14.29 3.00
N ILE A 150 14.22 13.07 2.50
CA ILE A 150 12.95 12.45 2.11
C ILE A 150 12.42 11.55 3.23
N ALA A 151 13.29 10.78 3.87
CA ALA A 151 12.92 9.83 4.91
C ALA A 151 14.01 9.73 5.99
N ILE A 152 13.56 9.56 7.23
CA ILE A 152 14.41 9.53 8.43
C ILE A 152 14.27 8.15 9.06
N ASP A 153 15.40 7.46 9.23
CA ASP A 153 15.45 6.20 9.99
C ASP A 153 15.47 6.52 11.49
N VAL A 154 14.31 6.42 12.13
CA VAL A 154 14.15 6.64 13.58
C VAL A 154 14.71 5.50 14.45
N THR A 155 15.23 4.43 13.84
CA THR A 155 15.78 3.27 14.53
C THR A 155 17.32 3.20 14.48
N ALA A 156 17.95 3.97 13.59
CA ALA A 156 19.39 4.12 13.51
C ALA A 156 19.96 4.78 14.78
N LYS A 157 21.09 4.27 15.28
CA LYS A 157 21.80 4.76 16.48
C LYS A 157 23.22 5.18 16.14
#